data_AF-R4YP71-F1
#
_entry.id   AF-R4YP71-F1
#
_cell.length_a   1.000
_cell.length_b   1.000
_cell.length_c   1.000
_cell.angle_alpha   90.00
_cell.angle_beta   90.00
_cell.angle_gamma   90.00
#
_symmetry.space_group_name_H-M   'P 1'
#
loop_
_entity.id
_entity.type
_entity.pdbx_description
1 polymer ?
#
loop_
_entity_poly.entity_id
_entity_poly.type
_entity_poly.pdbx_seq_one_letter_code
_entity_poly.pdbx_strand_id
1 'polypeptide(L)'
;MKNIYIYYPKEFNSQTKFDRKISRIIGSTSNISIFYPNDHNNLIDNFFNKHFPSIPLVECGPLPPVPDNMTHAIVFDDGECFSDQVRDINDHAIPLRVIKIDITRVINIKRDADILNNIASSKYEYIGRGSYWGNPHSMFEEGDERDEVIRKYKYDFDYEKFIKIDKSEVYKLAGKRLGCFCSPASCHGDILANHLNSWDDGK
;
A
#
# COMPACT_ATOMS: atom_id res chain seq x y z
N MET A 1 -25.49 -11.34 14.73
CA MET A 1 -24.05 -11.00 14.76
C MET A 1 -23.53 -11.10 13.33
N LYS A 2 -22.87 -10.06 12.82
CA LYS A 2 -22.24 -10.11 11.48
C LYS A 2 -20.74 -10.35 11.63
N ASN A 3 -20.20 -11.31 10.91
CA ASN A 3 -18.77 -11.57 10.86
C ASN A 3 -18.24 -10.92 9.58
N ILE A 4 -17.45 -9.86 9.74
CA ILE A 4 -16.94 -9.06 8.62
C ILE A 4 -15.47 -9.39 8.42
N TYR A 5 -15.13 -9.91 7.26
CA TYR A 5 -13.74 -10.16 6.88
C TYR A 5 -13.15 -8.91 6.20
N ILE A 6 -12.10 -8.33 6.77
CA ILE A 6 -11.45 -7.11 6.25
C ILE A 6 -9.98 -7.40 5.94
N TYR A 7 -9.53 -7.03 4.75
CA TYR A 7 -8.11 -7.11 4.41
C TYR A 7 -7.69 -6.11 3.34
N TYR A 8 -6.38 -5.85 3.29
CA TYR A 8 -5.76 -4.85 2.43
C TYR A 8 -4.32 -5.28 2.06
N PRO A 9 -3.74 -4.78 0.94
CA PRO A 9 -2.39 -5.14 0.52
C PRO A 9 -1.36 -4.63 1.53
N LYS A 10 -0.28 -5.39 1.79
CA LYS A 10 0.75 -4.99 2.76
C LYS A 10 1.32 -3.58 2.52
N GLU A 11 1.33 -3.13 1.27
CA GLU A 11 1.85 -1.81 0.92
C GLU A 11 0.88 -0.67 1.25
N PHE A 12 -0.42 -0.93 1.45
CA PHE A 12 -1.42 0.09 1.77
C PHE A 12 -1.25 0.59 3.20
N ASN A 13 -0.93 1.88 3.36
CA ASN A 13 -0.51 2.46 4.63
C ASN A 13 -1.19 3.82 4.92
N SER A 14 -2.43 3.99 4.45
CA SER A 14 -3.19 5.24 4.64
C SER A 14 -4.28 5.07 5.69
N GLN A 15 -3.96 5.39 6.95
CA GLN A 15 -4.91 5.31 8.07
C GLN A 15 -6.15 6.20 7.85
N THR A 16 -5.97 7.44 7.40
CA THR A 16 -7.09 8.36 7.16
C THR A 16 -8.03 7.86 6.06
N LYS A 17 -7.48 7.27 4.98
CA LYS A 17 -8.29 6.65 3.92
C LYS A 17 -9.03 5.42 4.45
N PHE A 18 -8.35 4.57 5.21
CA PHE A 18 -8.94 3.39 5.85
C PHE A 18 -10.10 3.80 6.76
N ASP A 19 -9.87 4.71 7.71
CA ASP A 19 -10.87 5.22 8.66
C ASP A 19 -12.10 5.75 7.94
N ARG A 20 -11.89 6.62 6.93
CA ARG A 20 -12.96 7.24 6.15
C ARG A 20 -13.80 6.21 5.39
N LYS A 21 -13.17 5.19 4.82
CA LYS A 21 -13.88 4.13 4.08
C LYS A 21 -14.64 3.21 5.01
N ILE A 22 -13.99 2.71 6.07
CA ILE A 22 -14.60 1.77 7.01
C ILE A 22 -15.72 2.42 7.81
N SER A 23 -15.55 3.66 8.28
CA SER A 23 -16.61 4.39 9.01
C SER A 23 -17.90 4.50 8.19
N ARG A 24 -17.79 4.74 6.87
CA ARG A 24 -18.95 4.80 5.96
C ARG A 24 -19.63 3.46 5.76
N ILE A 25 -18.89 2.35 5.88
CA ILE A 25 -19.41 1.00 5.64
C ILE A 25 -20.04 0.42 6.90
N ILE A 26 -19.37 0.56 8.03
CA ILE A 26 -19.80 0.00 9.32
C ILE A 26 -20.89 0.86 9.97
N GLY A 27 -20.84 2.18 9.79
CA GLY A 27 -21.81 3.12 10.33
C GLY A 27 -21.93 2.99 11.85
N SER A 28 -23.17 2.88 12.36
CA SER A 28 -23.49 2.72 13.79
C SER A 28 -23.80 1.26 14.19
N THR A 29 -23.38 0.27 13.40
CA THR A 29 -23.74 -1.14 13.64
C THR A 29 -23.05 -1.67 14.90
N SER A 30 -23.82 -2.16 15.88
CA SER A 30 -23.31 -2.60 17.18
C SER A 30 -23.15 -4.11 17.37
N ASN A 31 -23.61 -4.94 16.42
CA ASN A 31 -23.59 -6.41 16.54
C ASN A 31 -22.72 -7.06 15.45
N ILE A 32 -21.41 -6.76 15.48
CA ILE A 32 -20.43 -7.25 14.51
C ILE A 32 -19.17 -7.81 15.19
N SER A 33 -18.43 -8.64 14.46
CA SER A 33 -17.08 -9.10 14.79
C SER A 33 -16.20 -8.98 13.55
N ILE A 34 -14.96 -8.56 13.73
CA ILE A 34 -14.02 -8.30 12.63
C ILE A 34 -12.99 -9.42 12.57
N PHE A 35 -12.85 -9.98 11.39
CA PHE A 35 -11.88 -11.00 11.06
C PHE A 35 -10.92 -10.41 10.03
N TYR A 36 -9.63 -10.68 10.16
CA TYR A 36 -8.61 -10.13 9.27
C TYR A 36 -7.39 -11.06 9.21
N PRO A 37 -6.65 -11.08 8.09
CA PRO A 37 -5.34 -11.73 8.03
C PRO A 37 -4.30 -10.84 8.73
N ASN A 38 -3.02 -10.87 8.35
CA ASN A 38 -2.01 -9.97 8.92
C ASN A 38 -2.36 -8.47 8.72
N ASP A 39 -2.43 -7.73 9.83
CA ASP A 39 -2.62 -6.27 9.84
C ASP A 39 -1.27 -5.53 9.69
N HIS A 40 -0.64 -5.66 8.52
CA HIS A 40 0.75 -5.23 8.26
C HIS A 40 1.10 -3.79 8.71
N ASN A 41 0.14 -2.86 8.62
CA ASN A 41 0.31 -1.45 9.01
C ASN A 41 -0.55 -1.06 10.22
N ASN A 42 -1.09 -2.04 10.96
CA ASN A 42 -1.96 -1.86 12.13
C ASN A 42 -3.22 -0.99 11.85
N LEU A 43 -3.69 -0.93 10.59
CA LEU A 43 -4.80 -0.05 10.21
C LEU A 43 -6.11 -0.49 10.84
N ILE A 44 -6.33 -1.81 10.92
CA ILE A 44 -7.54 -2.40 11.48
C ILE A 44 -7.52 -2.22 12.99
N ASP A 45 -6.44 -2.63 13.66
CA ASP A 45 -6.28 -2.51 15.11
C ASP A 45 -6.45 -1.06 15.58
N ASN A 46 -5.71 -0.12 14.95
CA ASN A 46 -5.79 1.31 15.29
C ASN A 46 -7.21 1.87 15.15
N PHE A 47 -7.92 1.50 14.08
CA PHE A 47 -9.27 2.02 13.84
C PHE A 47 -10.27 1.48 14.87
N PHE A 48 -10.33 0.15 15.05
CA PHE A 48 -11.36 -0.46 15.90
C PHE A 48 -11.08 -0.24 17.39
N ASN A 49 -9.83 -0.27 17.85
CA ASN A 49 -9.52 0.04 19.25
C ASN A 49 -9.86 1.50 19.59
N LYS A 50 -9.70 2.41 18.62
CA LYS A 50 -10.01 3.83 18.82
C LYS A 50 -11.50 4.14 18.75
N HIS A 51 -12.22 3.58 17.77
CA HIS A 51 -13.60 3.96 17.47
C HIS A 51 -14.64 2.98 18.02
N PHE A 52 -14.28 1.71 18.19
CA PHE A 52 -15.18 0.63 18.58
C PHE A 52 -14.50 -0.41 19.50
N PRO A 53 -13.98 -0.02 20.67
CA PRO A 53 -13.14 -0.90 21.52
C PRO A 53 -13.85 -2.16 22.04
N SER A 54 -15.18 -2.22 21.96
CA SER A 54 -15.97 -3.39 22.37
C SER A 54 -16.18 -4.41 21.26
N ILE A 55 -15.76 -4.12 20.02
CA ILE A 55 -15.93 -5.03 18.89
C ILE A 55 -14.80 -6.08 18.93
N PRO A 56 -15.12 -7.38 18.87
CA PRO A 56 -14.11 -8.43 18.80
C PRO A 56 -13.29 -8.33 17.51
N LEU A 57 -11.96 -8.34 17.67
CA LEU A 57 -10.97 -8.41 16.59
C LEU A 57 -10.32 -9.81 16.61
N VAL A 58 -10.35 -10.52 15.48
CA VAL A 58 -9.80 -11.87 15.35
C VAL A 58 -8.84 -11.92 14.15
N GLU A 59 -7.55 -12.05 14.44
CA GLU A 59 -6.53 -12.32 13.42
C GLU A 59 -6.58 -13.80 13.02
N CYS A 60 -6.74 -14.08 11.73
CA CYS A 60 -6.86 -15.42 11.18
C CYS A 60 -5.53 -16.01 10.67
N GLY A 61 -4.42 -15.29 10.81
CA GLY A 61 -3.09 -15.67 10.30
C GLY A 61 -2.80 -15.19 8.86
N PRO A 62 -1.74 -15.69 8.20
CA PRO A 62 -1.37 -15.25 6.85
C PRO A 62 -2.49 -15.56 5.87
N LEU A 63 -2.72 -14.64 4.91
CA LEU A 63 -3.82 -14.62 3.94
C LEU A 63 -4.43 -16.03 3.68
N PRO A 64 -5.45 -16.45 4.45
CA PRO A 64 -6.07 -17.76 4.32
C PRO A 64 -7.26 -17.71 3.34
N PRO A 65 -7.82 -18.87 2.95
CA PRO A 65 -9.16 -18.93 2.36
C PRO A 65 -10.19 -18.28 3.30
N VAL A 66 -11.29 -17.80 2.71
CA VAL A 66 -12.38 -17.13 3.44
C VAL A 66 -12.88 -18.04 4.56
N PRO A 67 -12.92 -17.58 5.83
CA PRO A 67 -13.42 -18.42 6.92
C PRO A 67 -14.90 -18.82 6.72
N ASP A 68 -15.25 -20.05 7.08
CA ASP A 68 -16.57 -20.67 6.80
C ASP A 68 -17.78 -19.92 7.39
N ASN A 69 -17.57 -19.05 8.38
CA ASN A 69 -18.63 -18.33 9.09
C ASN A 69 -18.70 -16.83 8.76
N MET A 70 -18.06 -16.39 7.67
CA MET A 70 -18.10 -14.99 7.24
C MET A 70 -19.46 -14.62 6.64
N THR A 71 -20.00 -13.47 7.04
CA THR A 71 -21.29 -12.98 6.51
C THR A 71 -21.12 -11.79 5.58
N HIS A 72 -20.00 -11.07 5.65
CA HIS A 72 -19.67 -9.95 4.77
C HIS A 72 -18.15 -9.90 4.59
N ALA A 73 -17.69 -9.34 3.48
CA ALA A 73 -16.28 -9.07 3.25
C ALA A 73 -16.04 -7.64 2.74
N ILE A 74 -14.94 -7.03 3.18
CA ILE A 74 -14.48 -5.71 2.74
C ILE A 74 -13.02 -5.88 2.31
N VAL A 75 -12.74 -5.55 1.05
CA VAL A 75 -11.41 -5.74 0.47
C VAL A 75 -10.92 -4.41 -0.07
N PHE A 76 -9.76 -3.97 0.40
CA PHE A 76 -9.01 -2.93 -0.29
C PHE A 76 -8.20 -3.59 -1.41
N ASP A 77 -8.44 -3.19 -2.64
CA ASP A 77 -7.96 -3.89 -3.83
C ASP A 77 -7.31 -2.91 -4.80
N ASP A 78 -6.09 -3.23 -5.20
CA ASP A 78 -5.31 -2.49 -6.20
C ASP A 78 -5.38 -3.12 -7.60
N GLY A 79 -6.09 -4.23 -7.74
CA GLY A 79 -6.25 -4.99 -8.98
C GLY A 79 -5.10 -5.96 -9.25
N GLU A 80 -4.15 -6.11 -8.33
CA GLU A 80 -2.99 -7.01 -8.47
C GLU A 80 -2.89 -8.02 -7.32
N CYS A 81 -3.45 -7.68 -6.17
CA CYS A 81 -3.59 -8.61 -5.05
C CYS A 81 -4.98 -9.23 -4.98
N PHE A 82 -5.07 -10.37 -4.30
CA PHE A 82 -6.33 -10.95 -3.82
C PHE A 82 -7.33 -11.47 -4.86
N SER A 83 -6.93 -11.68 -6.11
CA SER A 83 -7.82 -12.17 -7.16
C SER A 83 -8.47 -13.51 -6.80
N ASP A 84 -7.71 -14.44 -6.23
CA ASP A 84 -8.23 -15.73 -5.76
C ASP A 84 -9.21 -15.56 -4.60
N GLN A 85 -8.87 -14.75 -3.60
CA GLN A 85 -9.74 -14.51 -2.44
C GLN A 85 -11.05 -13.83 -2.85
N VAL A 86 -10.99 -12.86 -3.77
CA VAL A 86 -12.20 -12.22 -4.32
C VAL A 86 -13.06 -13.23 -5.07
N ARG A 87 -12.47 -14.15 -5.84
CA ARG A 87 -13.20 -15.24 -6.48
C ARG A 87 -13.86 -16.14 -5.44
N ASP A 88 -13.11 -16.59 -4.43
CA ASP A 88 -13.61 -17.48 -3.39
C ASP A 88 -14.78 -16.85 -2.61
N ILE A 89 -14.70 -15.56 -2.26
CA ILE A 89 -15.80 -14.83 -1.59
C ILE A 89 -17.07 -14.83 -2.45
N ASN A 90 -16.93 -14.61 -3.76
CA ASN A 90 -18.05 -14.62 -4.69
C ASN A 90 -18.65 -16.02 -4.84
N ASP A 91 -17.82 -17.07 -4.91
CA ASP A 91 -18.25 -18.45 -5.04
C ASP A 91 -19.06 -18.92 -3.82
N HIS A 92 -18.74 -18.40 -2.62
CA HIS A 92 -19.50 -18.63 -1.39
C HIS A 92 -20.72 -17.69 -1.23
N ALA A 93 -21.03 -16.86 -2.23
CA ALA A 93 -22.11 -15.88 -2.22
C ALA A 93 -22.08 -14.91 -1.02
N ILE A 94 -20.89 -14.63 -0.49
CA ILE A 94 -20.71 -13.70 0.62
C ILE A 94 -20.77 -12.26 0.07
N PRO A 95 -21.63 -11.38 0.62
CA PRO A 95 -21.67 -9.97 0.22
C PRO A 95 -20.30 -9.29 0.33
N LEU A 96 -19.74 -8.95 -0.83
CA LEU A 96 -18.41 -8.36 -0.98
C LEU A 96 -18.48 -6.87 -1.29
N ARG A 97 -17.69 -6.08 -0.56
CA ARG A 97 -17.43 -4.68 -0.88
C ARG A 97 -15.96 -4.47 -1.24
N VAL A 98 -15.70 -4.20 -2.51
CA VAL A 98 -14.37 -3.87 -3.01
C VAL A 98 -14.14 -2.36 -2.95
N ILE A 99 -13.08 -1.95 -2.28
CA ILE A 99 -12.60 -0.57 -2.19
C ILE A 99 -11.36 -0.48 -3.07
N LYS A 100 -11.49 0.17 -4.23
CA LYS A 100 -10.35 0.38 -5.12
C LYS A 100 -9.36 1.37 -4.53
N ILE A 101 -8.09 0.98 -4.56
CA ILE A 101 -6.95 1.78 -4.09
C ILE A 101 -5.83 1.77 -5.13
N ASP A 102 -5.05 2.83 -5.17
CA ASP A 102 -3.85 2.90 -6.00
C ASP A 102 -2.64 2.55 -5.13
N ILE A 103 -1.88 1.51 -5.51
CA ILE A 103 -0.66 1.11 -4.81
C ILE A 103 0.55 1.29 -5.71
N THR A 104 1.49 2.09 -5.22
CA THR A 104 2.77 2.35 -5.86
C THR A 104 3.78 1.30 -5.41
N ARG A 105 4.51 0.67 -6.34
CA ARG A 105 5.56 -0.32 -6.03
C ARG A 105 6.85 -0.04 -6.79
N VAL A 106 7.98 -0.34 -6.17
CA VAL A 106 9.31 -0.25 -6.80
C VAL A 106 9.64 -1.57 -7.47
N ILE A 107 10.11 -1.52 -8.71
CA ILE A 107 10.56 -2.70 -9.47
C ILE A 107 12.02 -2.53 -9.90
N ASN A 108 12.70 -3.65 -10.03
CA ASN A 108 14.00 -3.70 -10.65
C ASN A 108 13.85 -3.77 -12.18
N ILE A 109 14.40 -2.79 -12.89
CA ILE A 109 14.28 -2.68 -14.36
C ILE A 109 14.87 -3.89 -15.10
N LYS A 110 15.89 -4.54 -14.53
CA LYS A 110 16.54 -5.71 -15.15
C LYS A 110 15.93 -7.03 -14.70
N ARG A 111 15.66 -7.18 -13.39
CA ARG A 111 15.17 -8.44 -12.82
C ARG A 111 13.68 -8.65 -13.08
N ASP A 112 12.92 -7.56 -13.15
CA ASP A 112 11.47 -7.57 -13.36
C ASP A 112 11.13 -7.13 -14.79
N ALA A 113 11.96 -7.51 -15.76
CA ALA A 113 11.79 -7.13 -17.17
C ALA A 113 10.43 -7.61 -17.72
N ASP A 114 9.94 -8.76 -17.27
CA ASP A 114 8.61 -9.26 -17.66
C ASP A 114 7.48 -8.35 -17.17
N ILE A 115 7.58 -7.82 -15.94
CA ILE A 115 6.63 -6.84 -15.42
C ILE A 115 6.70 -5.55 -16.25
N LEU A 116 7.92 -5.08 -16.54
CA LEU A 116 8.14 -3.88 -17.34
C LEU A 116 7.62 -4.01 -18.78
N ASN A 117 7.73 -5.18 -19.39
CA ASN A 117 7.26 -5.43 -20.75
C ASN A 117 5.72 -5.49 -20.85
N ASN A 118 5.04 -5.81 -19.75
CA ASN A 118 3.58 -5.97 -19.69
C ASN A 118 2.85 -4.78 -19.06
N ILE A 119 3.57 -3.77 -18.55
CA ILE A 119 2.96 -2.59 -17.97
C ILE A 119 2.73 -1.50 -19.02
N ALA A 120 1.55 -0.88 -18.97
CA ALA A 120 1.29 0.31 -19.78
C ALA A 120 2.28 1.43 -19.41
N SER A 121 2.79 2.17 -20.40
CA SER A 121 3.73 3.27 -20.17
C SER A 121 3.20 4.33 -19.20
N SER A 122 1.89 4.57 -19.18
CA SER A 122 1.24 5.48 -18.25
C SER A 122 1.28 5.02 -16.78
N LYS A 123 1.51 3.74 -16.54
CA LYS A 123 1.63 3.13 -15.20
C LYS A 123 3.07 2.89 -14.78
N TYR A 124 4.06 3.37 -15.53
CA TYR A 124 5.48 3.22 -15.23
C TYR A 124 6.16 4.58 -15.08
N GLU A 125 7.13 4.68 -14.18
CA GLU A 125 8.03 5.82 -14.05
C GLU A 125 9.46 5.35 -13.80
N TYR A 126 10.42 5.83 -14.59
CA TYR A 126 11.83 5.59 -14.30
C TYR A 126 12.33 6.59 -13.24
N ILE A 127 12.82 6.07 -12.11
CA ILE A 127 13.31 6.86 -10.98
C ILE A 127 14.81 6.66 -10.71
N GLY A 128 15.56 6.08 -11.64
CA GLY A 128 16.99 5.86 -11.46
C GLY A 128 17.81 7.16 -11.48
N ARG A 129 19.12 7.06 -11.25
CA ARG A 129 20.03 8.21 -11.21
C ARG A 129 19.94 9.06 -12.48
N GLY A 130 19.91 10.38 -12.32
CA GLY A 130 19.75 11.35 -13.41
C GLY A 130 18.29 11.61 -13.85
N SER A 131 17.32 10.86 -13.33
CA SER A 131 15.90 11.14 -13.52
C SER A 131 15.39 12.22 -12.56
N TYR A 132 14.16 12.70 -12.78
CA TYR A 132 13.49 13.69 -11.93
C TYR A 132 13.40 13.25 -10.46
N TRP A 133 13.25 11.96 -10.19
CA TRP A 133 13.16 11.41 -8.82
C TRP A 133 14.41 10.59 -8.44
N GLY A 134 15.50 10.71 -9.18
CA GLY A 134 16.73 9.98 -8.93
C GLY A 134 17.41 10.42 -7.63
N ASN A 135 18.02 9.47 -6.92
CA ASN A 135 18.79 9.81 -5.72
C ASN A 135 20.06 10.61 -6.11
N PRO A 136 20.23 11.87 -5.65
CA PRO A 136 21.45 12.63 -5.92
C PRO A 136 22.65 12.06 -5.16
N HIS A 137 22.44 11.41 -4.01
CA HIS A 137 23.50 10.83 -3.19
C HIS A 137 24.05 9.54 -3.81
N SER A 138 25.35 9.29 -3.68
CA SER A 138 26.06 8.17 -4.30
C SER A 138 26.97 7.46 -3.30
N MET A 139 26.85 6.12 -3.25
CA MET A 139 27.75 5.28 -2.42
C MET A 139 29.21 5.37 -2.88
N PHE A 140 29.44 5.71 -4.15
CA PHE A 140 30.76 5.64 -4.78
C PHE A 140 31.59 6.91 -4.61
N GLU A 141 30.96 8.06 -4.35
CA GLU A 141 31.65 9.35 -4.31
C GLU A 141 32.13 9.70 -2.90
N GLU A 142 31.30 9.44 -1.88
CA GLU A 142 31.61 9.78 -0.49
C GLU A 142 31.96 8.54 0.36
N GLY A 143 31.91 7.34 -0.21
CA GLY A 143 32.12 6.08 0.52
C GLY A 143 30.96 5.70 1.45
N ASP A 144 29.81 6.37 1.31
CA ASP A 144 28.61 6.11 2.10
C ASP A 144 28.04 4.72 1.87
N GLU A 145 27.49 4.14 2.94
CA GLU A 145 26.70 2.93 2.85
C GLU A 145 25.32 3.18 2.22
N ARG A 146 24.70 2.13 1.69
CA ARG A 146 23.38 2.20 1.03
C ARG A 146 22.32 2.88 1.90
N ASP A 147 22.27 2.53 3.17
CA ASP A 147 21.24 3.05 4.07
C ASP A 147 21.47 4.54 4.36
N GLU A 148 22.72 5.00 4.35
CA GLU A 148 23.07 6.41 4.51
C GLU A 148 22.60 7.25 3.32
N VAL A 149 22.87 6.81 2.07
CA VAL A 149 22.40 7.54 0.88
C VAL A 149 20.87 7.55 0.75
N ILE A 150 20.19 6.52 1.27
CA ILE A 150 18.71 6.48 1.34
C ILE A 150 18.19 7.40 2.44
N ARG A 151 18.86 7.44 3.60
CA ARG A 151 18.52 8.35 4.70
C ARG A 151 18.67 9.82 4.28
N LYS A 152 19.76 10.17 3.59
CA LYS A 152 19.96 11.50 3.00
C LYS A 152 18.85 11.82 1.98
N TYR A 153 18.50 10.89 1.09
CA TYR A 153 17.38 11.07 0.15
C TYR A 153 16.04 11.31 0.87
N LYS A 154 15.74 10.51 1.90
CA LYS A 154 14.52 10.67 2.69
C LYS A 154 14.47 12.04 3.36
N TYR A 155 15.59 12.48 3.94
CA TYR A 155 15.69 13.82 4.52
C TYR A 155 15.39 14.91 3.48
N ASP A 156 16.01 14.83 2.30
CA ASP A 156 15.78 15.81 1.24
C ASP A 156 14.34 15.81 0.73
N PHE A 157 13.71 14.63 0.64
CA PHE A 157 12.31 14.49 0.27
C PHE A 157 11.35 15.06 1.33
N ASP A 158 11.57 14.73 2.60
CA ASP A 158 10.71 15.16 3.70
C ASP A 158 10.75 16.68 3.90
N TYR A 159 11.96 17.26 3.83
CA TYR A 159 12.22 18.67 4.09
C TYR A 159 12.33 19.55 2.83
N GLU A 160 11.92 19.02 1.67
CA GLU A 160 11.86 19.75 0.39
C GLU A 160 13.20 20.40 0.01
N LYS A 161 14.30 19.64 0.14
CA LYS A 161 15.66 20.10 -0.14
C LYS A 161 16.16 19.79 -1.54
N PHE A 162 15.38 19.07 -2.33
CA PHE A 162 15.76 18.79 -3.71
C PHE A 162 15.83 20.05 -4.58
N ILE A 163 16.91 20.18 -5.34
CA ILE A 163 17.11 21.30 -6.26
C ILE A 163 16.26 21.06 -7.52
N LYS A 164 15.40 22.03 -7.87
CA LYS A 164 14.55 22.02 -9.09
C LYS A 164 13.56 20.85 -9.17
N ILE A 165 13.20 20.26 -8.02
CA ILE A 165 12.14 19.25 -7.91
C ILE A 165 11.00 19.87 -7.12
N ASP A 166 9.80 19.85 -7.68
CA ASP A 166 8.57 20.23 -6.99
C ASP A 166 8.00 18.97 -6.32
N LYS A 167 7.89 18.99 -4.99
CA LYS A 167 7.38 17.85 -4.23
C LYS A 167 5.94 17.48 -4.62
N SER A 168 5.12 18.44 -5.06
CA SER A 168 3.74 18.16 -5.48
C SER A 168 3.65 17.25 -6.69
N GLU A 169 4.70 17.18 -7.51
CA GLU A 169 4.77 16.27 -8.66
C GLU A 169 4.80 14.79 -8.23
N VAL A 170 5.11 14.49 -6.96
CA VAL A 170 5.18 13.10 -6.46
C VAL A 170 3.83 12.41 -6.60
N TYR A 171 2.72 13.14 -6.45
CA TYR A 171 1.37 12.58 -6.53
C TYR A 171 1.01 12.07 -7.92
N LYS A 172 1.73 12.49 -8.98
CA LYS A 172 1.59 11.92 -10.32
C LYS A 172 2.11 10.49 -10.43
N LEU A 173 2.85 10.02 -9.42
CA LEU A 173 3.37 8.67 -9.34
C LEU A 173 2.43 7.68 -8.65
N ALA A 174 1.32 8.16 -8.06
CA ALA A 174 0.38 7.32 -7.35
C ALA A 174 -0.12 6.17 -8.24
N GLY A 175 0.00 4.93 -7.74
CA GLY A 175 -0.42 3.72 -8.43
C GLY A 175 0.53 3.24 -9.55
N LYS A 176 1.66 3.92 -9.77
CA LYS A 176 2.65 3.51 -10.78
C LYS A 176 3.63 2.45 -10.27
N ARG A 177 4.33 1.82 -11.20
CA ARG A 177 5.59 1.10 -10.96
C ARG A 177 6.78 2.03 -11.11
N LEU A 178 7.58 2.12 -10.06
CA LEU A 178 8.79 2.93 -10.02
C LEU A 178 10.00 2.07 -10.38
N GLY A 179 10.55 2.28 -11.57
CA GLY A 179 11.70 1.54 -12.07
C GLY A 179 13.00 2.07 -11.48
N CYS A 180 13.74 1.19 -10.80
CA CYS A 180 15.10 1.46 -10.33
C CYS A 180 16.01 0.24 -10.57
N PHE A 181 17.32 0.39 -10.36
CA PHE A 181 18.27 -0.73 -10.41
C PHE A 181 18.56 -1.35 -9.04
N CYS A 182 18.16 -0.69 -7.94
CA CYS A 182 18.53 -1.07 -6.57
C CYS A 182 17.63 -2.16 -5.96
N SER A 183 16.33 -2.15 -6.28
CA SER A 183 15.33 -3.11 -5.80
C SER A 183 15.79 -4.56 -6.12
N PRO A 184 15.57 -5.56 -5.27
CA PRO A 184 14.75 -5.59 -4.05
C PRO A 184 15.50 -5.18 -2.76
N ALA A 185 16.78 -4.85 -2.85
CA ALA A 185 17.46 -4.25 -1.70
C ALA A 185 17.02 -2.78 -1.54
N SER A 186 17.20 -2.21 -0.34
CA SER A 186 16.71 -0.88 0.02
C SER A 186 16.94 0.13 -1.11
N CYS A 187 15.90 0.88 -1.44
CA CYS A 187 15.86 1.80 -2.57
C CYS A 187 15.25 3.15 -2.13
N HIS A 188 15.71 4.24 -2.74
CA HIS A 188 15.09 5.55 -2.54
C HIS A 188 13.63 5.58 -3.04
N GLY A 189 13.30 4.72 -4.01
CA GLY A 189 11.93 4.53 -4.47
C GLY A 189 10.98 4.06 -3.39
N ASP A 190 11.48 3.36 -2.35
CA ASP A 190 10.65 2.89 -1.24
C ASP A 190 10.12 4.06 -0.43
N ILE A 191 10.86 5.17 -0.36
CA ILE A 191 10.43 6.42 0.28
C ILE A 191 9.25 7.03 -0.48
N LEU A 192 9.36 7.12 -1.81
CA LEU A 192 8.29 7.65 -2.66
C LEU A 192 7.05 6.76 -2.60
N ALA A 193 7.23 5.45 -2.72
CA ALA A 193 6.14 4.48 -2.67
C ALA A 193 5.42 4.53 -1.32
N ASN A 194 6.14 4.55 -0.20
CA ASN A 194 5.53 4.66 1.12
C ASN A 194 4.78 5.99 1.30
N HIS A 195 5.35 7.12 0.86
CA HIS A 195 4.66 8.42 0.90
C HIS A 195 3.32 8.37 0.16
N LEU A 196 3.30 7.80 -1.04
CA LEU A 196 2.10 7.69 -1.88
C LEU A 196 1.09 6.70 -1.31
N ASN A 197 1.55 5.57 -0.75
CA ASN A 197 0.66 4.56 -0.21
C ASN A 197 0.09 4.95 1.17
N SER A 198 0.65 5.98 1.82
CA SER A 198 0.09 6.64 2.99
C SER A 198 -0.85 7.81 2.67
N TRP A 199 -0.87 8.27 1.43
CA TRP A 199 -1.68 9.41 1.02
C TRP A 199 -3.18 9.06 0.93
N ASP A 200 -4.02 9.87 1.58
CA ASP A 200 -5.45 9.88 1.34
C ASP A 200 -5.78 10.86 0.20
N ASP A 201 -6.04 10.31 -0.98
CA ASP A 201 -6.43 11.04 -2.20
C ASP A 201 -7.87 11.60 -2.16
N GLY A 202 -8.61 11.39 -1.07
CA GLY A 202 -10.00 11.81 -0.91
C GLY A 202 -11.03 10.97 -1.69
N LYS A 203 -10.59 10.01 -2.50
CA LYS A 203 -11.48 9.17 -3.32
C LYS A 203 -12.09 8.03 -2.53
#